data_AF-A0A661ULW6-F1
#
_entry.id   AF-A0A661ULW6-F1
#
_cell.length_a   1.000
_cell.length_b   1.000
_cell.length_c   1.000
_cell.angle_alpha   90.00
_cell.angle_beta   90.00
_cell.angle_gamma   90.00
#
_symmetry.space_group_name_H-M   'P 1'
#
loop_
_entity.id
_entity.type
_entity.pdbx_description
1 polymer ?
#
loop_
_entity_poly.entity_id
_entity_poly.type
_entity_poly.pdbx_seq_one_letter_code
_entity_poly.pdbx_strand_id
1 'polypeptide(L)'
;MQIETRECIINGQKRIALIFPYNEEIITLIKQLKDRKWSALNKFWHIPHSKNYLQVLNKQFKGKLEFIEQGKFPKEFIEALERWNYSDATIKTYKQ
;
A
#
# COMPACT_ATOMS: atom_id res chain seq x y z
N MET A 1 4.31 9.03 8.49
CA MET A 1 3.85 7.63 8.29
C MET A 1 4.27 7.18 6.91
N GLN A 2 4.76 5.95 6.80
CA GLN A 2 5.22 5.37 5.53
C GLN A 2 4.15 4.43 4.98
N ILE A 3 3.91 4.51 3.67
CA ILE A 3 3.00 3.63 2.94
C ILE A 3 3.84 2.85 1.95
N GLU A 4 3.75 1.55 2.07
CA GLU A 4 4.45 0.67 1.16
C GLU A 4 3.64 0.45 -0.10
N THR A 5 4.34 0.50 -1.22
CA THR A 5 3.75 0.38 -2.54
C THR A 5 4.35 -0.82 -3.24
N ARG A 6 3.48 -1.67 -3.79
CA ARG A 6 3.88 -2.91 -4.46
C ARG A 6 3.27 -2.97 -5.84
N GLU A 7 4.09 -3.27 -6.84
CA GLU A 7 3.60 -3.57 -8.18
C GLU A 7 2.75 -4.85 -8.14
N CYS A 8 1.58 -4.80 -8.78
CA CYS A 8 0.65 -5.91 -8.85
C CYS A 8 -0.10 -5.86 -10.18
N ILE A 9 -0.47 -7.02 -10.71
CA ILE A 9 -1.23 -7.11 -11.96
C ILE A 9 -2.68 -7.41 -11.58
N ILE A 10 -3.58 -6.45 -11.80
CA ILE A 10 -5.01 -6.60 -11.56
C ILE A 10 -5.70 -6.62 -12.91
N ASN A 11 -6.37 -7.74 -13.24
CA ASN A 11 -7.13 -7.89 -14.50
C ASN A 11 -6.28 -7.62 -15.76
N GLY A 12 -5.04 -8.09 -15.77
CA GLY A 12 -4.07 -7.87 -16.86
C GLY A 12 -3.45 -6.47 -16.91
N GLN A 13 -3.80 -5.57 -15.99
CA GLN A 13 -3.26 -4.21 -15.94
C GLN A 13 -2.23 -4.08 -14.82
N LYS A 14 -1.09 -3.45 -15.12
CA LYS A 14 -0.10 -3.07 -14.09
C LYS A 14 -0.71 -2.01 -13.17
N ARG A 15 -0.73 -2.31 -11.89
CA ARG A 15 -1.25 -1.49 -10.81
C ARG A 15 -0.26 -1.48 -9.66
N ILE A 16 -0.39 -0.49 -8.79
CA ILE A 16 0.37 -0.40 -7.55
C ILE A 16 -0.60 -0.62 -6.41
N ALA A 17 -0.40 -1.67 -5.63
CA ALA A 17 -1.06 -1.89 -4.36
C ALA A 17 -0.40 -1.04 -3.27
N LEU A 18 -1.22 -0.42 -2.44
CA LEU A 18 -0.81 0.40 -1.30
C LEU A 18 -1.10 -0.43 -0.04
N ILE A 19 -0.04 -0.83 0.65
CA ILE A 19 -0.08 -1.62 1.87
C ILE A 19 0.26 -0.69 3.03
N PHE A 20 -0.67 -0.58 3.98
CA PHE A 20 -0.50 0.24 5.17
C PHE A 20 -1.48 -0.24 6.25
N PRO A 21 -1.19 0.05 7.54
CA PRO A 21 -2.14 -0.15 8.64
C PRO A 21 -3.55 0.35 8.35
N TYR A 22 -4.55 -0.26 8.98
CA TYR A 22 -5.87 0.37 9.02
C TYR A 22 -5.78 1.65 9.86
N ASN A 23 -5.72 2.80 9.18
CA ASN A 23 -5.65 4.10 9.81
C ASN A 23 -6.59 5.04 9.07
N GLU A 24 -7.61 5.55 9.76
CA GLU A 24 -8.67 6.37 9.16
C GLU A 24 -8.12 7.65 8.51
N GLU A 25 -7.08 8.25 9.10
CA GLU A 25 -6.39 9.40 8.52
C GLU A 25 -5.72 9.04 7.18
N ILE A 26 -5.04 7.90 7.10
CA ILE A 26 -4.40 7.45 5.87
C ILE A 26 -5.46 7.13 4.82
N ILE A 27 -6.54 6.44 5.20
CA ILE A 27 -7.64 6.14 4.29
C ILE A 27 -8.26 7.44 3.75
N THR A 28 -8.45 8.44 4.60
CA THR A 28 -8.96 9.76 4.19
C THR A 28 -8.02 10.45 3.20
N LEU A 29 -6.71 10.35 3.41
CA LEU A 29 -5.69 10.90 2.50
C LEU A 29 -5.62 10.12 1.17
N ILE A 30 -5.66 8.79 1.21
CA ILE A 30 -5.73 7.92 0.03
C ILE A 30 -7.01 8.19 -0.75
N LYS A 31 -8.12 8.48 -0.06
CA LYS A 31 -9.38 9.00 -0.63
C LYS A 31 -9.26 10.42 -1.18
N GLN A 32 -8.09 11.04 -1.26
CA GLN A 32 -7.86 12.25 -2.06
C GLN A 32 -7.16 11.95 -3.38
N LEU A 33 -6.58 10.74 -3.54
CA LEU A 33 -5.84 10.36 -4.75
C LEU A 33 -6.72 10.31 -5.99
N LYS A 34 -6.24 10.80 -7.14
CA LYS A 34 -6.96 10.60 -8.40
C LYS A 34 -6.73 9.16 -8.89
N ASP A 35 -7.79 8.48 -9.33
CA ASP A 35 -7.74 7.09 -9.84
C ASP A 35 -7.49 5.97 -8.81
N ARG A 36 -7.68 6.22 -7.50
CA ARG A 36 -7.63 5.14 -6.50
C ARG A 36 -8.83 4.21 -6.61
N LYS A 37 -8.57 2.90 -6.53
CA LYS A 37 -9.58 1.86 -6.43
C LYS A 37 -9.35 1.03 -5.17
N TRP A 38 -10.44 0.69 -4.51
CA TRP A 38 -10.43 -0.24 -3.39
C TRP A 38 -10.69 -1.66 -3.90
N SER A 39 -9.82 -2.60 -3.54
CA SER A 39 -10.06 -4.03 -3.79
C SER A 39 -10.76 -4.62 -2.58
N ALA A 40 -12.09 -4.80 -2.65
CA ALA A 40 -12.84 -5.46 -1.57
C ALA A 40 -12.36 -6.89 -1.29
N LEU A 41 -11.99 -7.63 -2.34
CA LEU A 41 -11.49 -9.01 -2.26
C LEU A 41 -10.20 -9.13 -1.42
N ASN A 42 -9.29 -8.18 -1.58
CA ASN A 42 -7.97 -8.24 -0.96
C ASN A 42 -7.78 -7.20 0.16
N LYS A 43 -8.82 -6.40 0.44
CA LYS A 43 -8.84 -5.33 1.45
C LYS A 43 -7.65 -4.36 1.35
N PHE A 44 -7.20 -4.04 0.14
CA PHE A 44 -6.14 -3.06 -0.09
C PHE A 44 -6.55 -2.00 -1.12
N TRP A 45 -5.93 -0.84 -1.01
CA TRP A 45 -6.04 0.21 -2.02
C TRP A 45 -5.06 -0.04 -3.15
N HIS A 46 -5.46 0.23 -4.38
CA HIS A 46 -4.58 0.14 -5.52
C HIS A 46 -4.82 1.28 -6.51
N ILE A 47 -3.76 1.70 -7.16
CA ILE A 47 -3.75 2.77 -8.17
C ILE A 47 -3.17 2.21 -9.48
N PRO A 48 -3.50 2.80 -10.64
CA PRO A 48 -2.84 2.42 -11.89
C PRO A 48 -1.33 2.66 -11.80
N HIS A 49 -0.54 1.73 -12.34
CA HIS A 49 0.92 1.89 -12.40
C HIS A 49 1.25 3.04 -13.38
N SER A 50 1.93 4.06 -12.87
CA SER A 50 2.37 5.21 -13.66
C SER A 50 3.84 5.45 -13.35
N LYS A 51 4.70 5.69 -14.35
CA LYS A 51 6.17 5.74 -14.15
C LYS A 51 6.65 6.68 -13.04
N ASN A 52 5.87 7.71 -12.69
CA ASN A 52 6.22 8.69 -11.65
C ASN A 52 5.24 8.67 -10.47
N TYR A 53 4.54 7.56 -10.23
CA TYR A 53 3.55 7.47 -9.16
C TYR A 53 4.13 7.86 -7.79
N LEU A 54 5.29 7.30 -7.39
CA LEU A 54 5.95 7.64 -6.13
C LEU A 54 6.24 9.13 -6.00
N GLN A 55 6.78 9.74 -7.05
CA GLN A 55 7.10 11.16 -7.02
C GLN A 55 5.83 12.03 -6.94
N VAL A 56 4.77 11.67 -7.66
CA VAL A 56 3.49 12.38 -7.63
C VAL A 56 2.84 12.26 -6.26
N LEU A 57 2.83 11.06 -5.69
CA LEU A 57 2.29 10.77 -4.37
C LEU A 57 3.08 11.50 -3.28
N ASN A 58 4.40 11.33 -3.23
CA ASN A 58 5.25 12.03 -2.27
C ASN A 58 5.17 13.56 -2.42
N LYS A 59 4.98 14.08 -3.64
CA LYS A 59 4.78 15.51 -3.86
C LYS A 59 3.40 15.99 -3.37
N GLN A 60 2.36 15.19 -3.59
CA GLN A 60 0.98 15.52 -3.17
C GLN A 60 0.80 15.41 -1.66
N PHE A 61 1.44 14.44 -1.01
CA PHE A 61 1.34 14.17 0.43
C PHE A 61 2.61 14.57 1.19
N LYS A 62 3.45 15.43 0.63
CA LYS A 62 4.70 15.90 1.25
C LYS A 62 4.41 16.40 2.68
N GLY A 63 5.03 15.77 3.67
CA GLY A 63 4.85 16.10 5.10
C GLY A 63 3.67 15.41 5.80
N LYS A 64 2.85 14.60 5.09
CA LYS A 64 1.77 13.78 5.66
C LYS A 64 2.05 12.29 5.50
N LEU A 65 2.30 11.84 4.26
CA LEU A 65 2.55 10.45 3.91
C LEU A 65 3.79 10.34 3.04
N GLU A 66 4.59 9.31 3.31
CA GLU A 66 5.72 8.95 2.47
C GLU A 66 5.46 7.62 1.80
N PHE A 67 5.51 7.59 0.48
CA PHE A 67 5.30 6.38 -0.31
C PHE A 67 6.66 5.80 -0.68
N ILE A 68 6.85 4.51 -0.39
CA ILE A 68 8.08 3.79 -0.68
C ILE A 68 7.80 2.59 -1.58
N GLU A 69 8.67 2.34 -2.55
CA GLU A 69 8.60 1.13 -3.39
C GLU A 69 9.14 -0.06 -2.61
N GLN A 70 8.44 -1.19 -2.70
CA GLN A 70 8.88 -2.45 -2.07
C GLN A 70 10.24 -2.91 -2.62
N GLY A 71 11.27 -2.73 -1.80
CA GLY A 71 12.62 -3.24 -2.00
C GLY A 71 13.22 -3.70 -0.68
N LYS A 72 12.85 -4.92 -0.26
CA LYS A 72 13.18 -5.62 1.01
C LYS A 72 12.34 -5.21 2.23
N PHE A 73 11.49 -6.13 2.67
CA PHE A 73 10.75 -6.04 3.94
C PHE A 73 11.72 -6.10 5.14
N PRO A 74 11.72 -5.11 6.04
CA PRO A 74 12.29 -5.28 7.36
C PRO A 74 11.37 -6.21 8.18
N LYS A 75 11.96 -7.16 8.93
CA LYS A 75 11.23 -8.15 9.76
C LYS A 75 10.18 -7.51 10.69
N GLU A 76 10.47 -6.31 11.19
CA GLU A 76 9.59 -5.54 12.06
C GLU A 76 8.20 -5.26 11.44
N PHE A 77 8.10 -5.21 10.11
CA PHE A 77 6.82 -5.02 9.42
C PHE A 77 5.94 -6.27 9.45
N ILE A 78 6.53 -7.46 9.30
CA ILE A 78 5.80 -8.74 9.41
C ILE A 78 5.29 -8.90 10.84
N GLU A 79 6.13 -8.57 11.81
CA GLU A 79 5.78 -8.61 13.23
C GLU A 79 4.66 -7.61 13.58
N ALA A 80 4.64 -6.43 12.94
CA ALA A 80 3.55 -5.46 13.11
C ALA A 80 2.22 -5.97 12.51
N LEU A 81 2.26 -6.67 11.38
CA LEU A 81 1.08 -7.30 10.77
C LEU A 81 0.53 -8.46 11.63
N GLU A 82 1.42 -9.28 12.20
CA GLU A 82 1.07 -10.34 13.15
C GLU A 82 0.41 -9.75 14.41
N ARG A 83 0.98 -8.65 14.94
CA ARG A 83 0.43 -7.94 16.10
C ARG A 83 -0.95 -7.33 15.85
N TRP A 84 -1.29 -7.02 14.61
CA TRP A 84 -2.58 -6.44 14.21
C TRP A 84 -3.62 -7.46 13.75
N ASN A 85 -3.41 -8.75 14.03
CA ASN A 85 -4.41 -9.80 13.82
C ASN A 85 -4.94 -9.85 12.37
N TYR A 86 -4.08 -9.51 11.41
CA TYR A 86 -4.38 -9.74 10.00
C TYR A 86 -4.45 -11.24 9.74
N SER A 87 -5.36 -11.66 8.84
CA SER A 87 -5.55 -13.08 8.55
C SER A 87 -4.24 -13.75 8.11
N ASP A 88 -4.00 -14.97 8.56
CA ASP A 88 -2.83 -15.80 8.25
C ASP A 88 -2.44 -15.82 6.77
N ALA A 89 -3.41 -15.77 5.86
CA ALA A 89 -3.16 -15.71 4.41
C ALA A 89 -2.38 -14.45 3.98
N THR A 90 -2.63 -13.33 4.63
CA THR A 90 -1.93 -12.07 4.43
C THR A 90 -0.52 -12.19 4.99
N ILE A 91 -0.34 -12.62 6.24
CA ILE A 91 0.97 -12.77 6.90
C ILE A 91 1.88 -13.76 6.14
N LYS A 92 1.33 -14.90 5.69
CA LYS A 92 2.06 -15.95 4.98
C LYS A 92 2.57 -15.51 3.61
N THR A 93 1.93 -14.52 2.98
CA THR A 93 2.40 -13.90 1.73
C THR A 93 3.67 -13.07 1.94
N TYR A 94 3.94 -12.61 3.17
CA TYR A 94 5.08 -11.74 3.49
C TYR A 94 6.24 -12.47 4.20
N LYS A 95 6.07 -13.75 4.61
CA LYS A 95 7.05 -14.52 5.39
C LYS A 95 8.03 -15.37 4.55
N GLN A 96 8.17 -15.11 3.23
CA GLN A 96 9.04 -15.91 2.36
C GLN A 96 10.50 -15.48 2.44
#